data_AF-A0A1D9QLV7-F1
#
_entry.id   AF-A0A1D9QLV7-F1
#
_cell.length_a   1.000
_cell.length_b   1.000
_cell.length_c   1.000
_cell.angle_alpha   90.00
_cell.angle_beta   90.00
_cell.angle_gamma   90.00
#
_symmetry.space_group_name_H-M   'P 1'
#
loop_
_entity.id
_entity.type
_entity.pdbx_description
1 polymer ?
#
loop_
_entity_poly.entity_id
_entity_poly.type
_entity_poly.pdbx_seq_one_letter_code
_entity_poly.pdbx_strand_id
1 'polypeptide(L)'
;MNSPHHTTPPRFDTPIIGQSVLIQLHYTYYQLLLINPSVYSATASSPQAISFHKFPPEHLKDRLIPNDILVGPTKHHIMAATVTLPDEELKEIYAFALDLGRKAGKILMEGVEKRCEGDNGGKEEEKMNAVDIVTQTDLDVEAFVKHEILSKYPSHKFIGEETYSSGSSKQYLVDSSPTWIVDPLDGTVNYTHLFPMFCISIAFCLNGIPIIGVIYAPVLDVSYSALVGHGAWENDHLGVGNGVASGGGSSASGILKRKRQLPYVKGKPLGKEAPKGCTFSCEWGKDRRDIEGGNLRKKIDSFVNLASEIGGRGGKGGMVHGVRSLGSATMDLAYTATGAFDIWWEGGCWEWDVAAGICILREAGGLITTANPPSNPETDPIEEVKLGSRLYLAIRPAGATATETGRQQQERVVREVWKRVEALDYTRPGA
;
A
#
# COMPACT_ATOMS: atom_id res chain seq x y z
N MET A 1 -32.14 -31.15 -52.80
CA MET A 1 -31.84 -32.37 -52.03
C MET A 1 -30.61 -32.09 -51.18
N ASN A 2 -30.81 -32.14 -49.85
CA ASN A 2 -29.89 -32.42 -48.73
C ASN A 2 -28.56 -31.66 -48.65
N SER A 3 -28.09 -31.10 -47.53
CA SER A 3 -28.57 -30.82 -46.17
C SER A 3 -27.42 -30.04 -45.50
N PRO A 4 -27.62 -29.06 -44.60
CA PRO A 4 -26.52 -28.42 -43.90
C PRO A 4 -26.03 -29.31 -42.75
N HIS A 5 -24.73 -29.60 -42.70
CA HIS A 5 -24.10 -30.28 -41.56
C HIS A 5 -24.03 -29.33 -40.36
N HIS A 6 -24.90 -29.58 -39.38
CA HIS A 6 -24.74 -29.11 -38.02
C HIS A 6 -23.50 -29.78 -37.39
N THR A 7 -22.50 -28.98 -37.03
CA THR A 7 -21.46 -29.39 -36.08
C THR A 7 -21.85 -28.91 -34.68
N THR A 8 -22.36 -29.83 -33.87
CA THR A 8 -22.53 -29.66 -32.42
C THR A 8 -21.16 -29.46 -31.75
N PRO A 9 -20.99 -28.52 -30.81
CA PRO A 9 -19.79 -28.45 -29.99
C PRO A 9 -19.71 -29.65 -29.02
N PRO A 10 -18.51 -30.09 -28.62
CA PRO A 10 -18.36 -31.23 -27.73
C PRO A 10 -18.93 -30.92 -26.34
N ARG A 11 -19.74 -31.87 -25.82
CA ARG A 11 -20.14 -31.90 -24.42
C ARG A 11 -18.89 -32.19 -23.57
N PHE A 12 -18.58 -31.29 -22.63
CA PHE A 12 -17.67 -31.60 -21.54
C PHE A 12 -18.43 -32.40 -20.50
N ASP A 13 -18.07 -33.68 -20.35
CA ASP A 13 -18.46 -34.49 -19.21
C ASP A 13 -17.85 -33.89 -17.95
N THR A 14 -18.71 -33.53 -16.99
CA THR A 14 -18.33 -33.03 -15.66
C THR A 14 -18.16 -34.22 -14.72
N PRO A 15 -17.03 -34.31 -13.98
CA PRO A 15 -16.99 -35.09 -12.76
C PRO A 15 -16.96 -34.18 -11.52
N ILE A 16 -18.03 -34.32 -10.72
CA ILE A 16 -18.03 -34.33 -9.24
C ILE A 16 -17.53 -33.06 -8.55
N ILE A 17 -18.46 -32.13 -8.33
CA ILE A 17 -18.40 -31.13 -7.27
C ILE A 17 -18.68 -31.85 -5.95
N GLY A 18 -17.66 -32.01 -5.11
CA GLY A 18 -17.78 -32.61 -3.79
C GLY A 18 -16.81 -31.98 -2.80
N GLN A 19 -17.35 -31.32 -1.78
CA GLN A 19 -16.73 -30.88 -0.51
C GLN A 19 -16.05 -29.50 -0.39
N SER A 20 -15.62 -28.80 -1.43
CA SER A 20 -15.00 -27.45 -1.23
C SER A 20 -15.98 -26.26 -1.27
N VAL A 21 -17.22 -26.44 -1.75
CA VAL A 21 -18.22 -25.35 -1.83
C VAL A 21 -19.03 -25.18 -0.53
N LEU A 22 -18.99 -26.16 0.38
CA LEU A 22 -19.68 -26.11 1.67
C LEU A 22 -18.93 -25.33 2.76
N ILE A 23 -17.63 -25.06 2.56
CA ILE A 23 -16.80 -24.29 3.51
C ILE A 23 -16.88 -22.78 3.21
N GLN A 24 -17.07 -22.38 1.95
CA GLN A 24 -17.19 -20.96 1.60
C GLN A 24 -18.54 -20.35 2.03
N LEU A 25 -19.63 -21.13 2.04
CA LEU A 25 -20.95 -20.68 2.49
C LEU A 25 -21.08 -20.54 4.01
N HIS A 26 -20.29 -21.30 4.79
CA HIS A 26 -20.27 -21.15 6.25
C HIS A 26 -19.60 -19.86 6.72
N TYR A 27 -18.63 -19.33 5.96
CA TYR A 27 -17.95 -18.08 6.31
C TYR A 27 -18.82 -16.84 6.06
N THR A 28 -19.67 -16.87 5.02
CA THR A 28 -20.62 -15.80 4.73
C THR A 28 -21.80 -15.76 5.72
N TYR A 29 -22.20 -16.93 6.25
CA TYR A 29 -23.28 -17.01 7.26
C TYR A 29 -22.88 -16.41 8.62
N TYR A 30 -21.61 -16.56 9.03
CA TYR A 30 -21.10 -15.98 10.28
C TYR A 30 -20.90 -14.46 10.23
N GLN A 31 -20.69 -13.88 9.04
CA GLN A 31 -20.59 -12.43 8.87
C GLN A 31 -21.96 -11.73 8.88
N LEU A 32 -23.04 -12.41 8.47
CA LEU A 32 -24.40 -11.88 8.54
C LEU A 32 -25.00 -11.90 9.96
N LEU A 33 -24.50 -12.77 10.85
CA LEU A 33 -24.95 -12.85 12.25
C LEU A 33 -24.45 -11.70 13.14
N LEU A 34 -23.49 -10.90 12.67
CA LEU A 34 -22.98 -9.73 13.40
C LEU A 34 -23.77 -8.43 13.13
N ILE A 35 -24.77 -8.48 12.25
CA ILE A 35 -25.53 -7.30 11.79
C ILE A 35 -26.91 -7.19 12.48
N ASN A 36 -27.39 -8.21 13.20
CA ASN A 36 -28.72 -8.15 13.84
C ASN A 36 -28.84 -9.08 15.09
N PRO A 37 -28.64 -8.58 16.34
CA PRO A 37 -28.61 -9.43 17.54
C PRO A 37 -29.98 -9.92 18.04
N SER A 38 -31.09 -9.54 17.41
CA SER A 38 -32.45 -9.77 17.94
C SER A 38 -33.19 -11.00 17.41
N VAL A 39 -32.52 -11.97 16.78
CA VAL A 39 -33.21 -13.17 16.27
C VAL A 39 -32.47 -14.46 16.69
N TYR A 40 -33.17 -15.27 17.48
CA TYR A 40 -32.86 -16.62 17.98
C TYR A 40 -32.06 -16.78 19.29
N SER A 41 -32.81 -17.08 20.35
CA SER A 41 -32.33 -17.85 21.51
C SER A 41 -32.26 -19.34 21.14
N ALA A 42 -31.10 -19.96 21.28
CA ALA A 42 -31.02 -21.42 21.36
C ALA A 42 -29.92 -21.82 22.36
N THR A 43 -30.38 -22.46 23.43
CA THR A 43 -29.60 -23.04 24.52
C THR A 43 -28.77 -24.22 24.03
N ALA A 44 -27.48 -24.26 24.35
CA ALA A 44 -26.67 -25.47 24.24
C ALA A 44 -25.87 -25.69 25.53
N SER A 45 -26.14 -26.83 26.16
CA SER A 45 -25.63 -27.30 27.43
C SER A 45 -24.41 -28.21 27.26
N SER A 46 -23.31 -27.88 27.96
CA SER A 46 -22.43 -28.75 28.76
C SER A 46 -20.92 -28.49 28.51
N PRO A 47 -20.09 -28.47 29.57
CA PRO A 47 -18.67 -28.16 29.48
C PRO A 47 -17.80 -29.43 29.53
N GLN A 48 -16.76 -29.50 28.68
CA GLN A 48 -15.61 -30.37 28.94
C GLN A 48 -14.37 -29.51 29.17
N ALA A 49 -13.89 -29.57 30.41
CA ALA A 49 -12.69 -28.88 30.88
C ALA A 49 -11.43 -29.58 30.36
N ILE A 50 -10.56 -28.83 29.69
CA ILE A 50 -9.18 -29.26 29.38
C ILE A 50 -8.25 -28.55 30.36
N SER A 51 -7.55 -29.36 31.16
CA SER A 51 -6.56 -28.94 32.16
C SER A 51 -5.27 -28.50 31.46
N PHE A 52 -4.83 -27.25 31.69
CA PHE A 52 -3.51 -26.78 31.29
C PHE A 52 -2.49 -27.08 32.40
N HIS A 53 -1.48 -27.89 32.08
CA HIS A 53 -0.30 -28.08 32.92
C HIS A 53 0.56 -26.81 32.93
N LYS A 54 0.85 -26.32 34.15
CA LYS A 54 1.76 -25.21 34.42
C LYS A 54 3.19 -25.60 34.04
N PHE A 55 3.83 -24.82 33.17
CA PHE A 55 5.30 -24.83 33.04
C PHE A 55 5.93 -23.92 34.10
N PRO A 56 7.03 -24.33 34.76
CA PRO A 56 7.70 -23.53 35.76
C PRO A 56 8.54 -22.40 35.13
N PRO A 57 8.73 -21.25 35.81
CA PRO A 57 9.39 -20.09 35.23
C PRO A 57 10.82 -19.97 35.77
N GLU A 58 11.85 -20.50 35.11
CA GLU A 58 13.24 -20.08 35.37
C GLU A 58 14.13 -20.16 34.12
N HIS A 59 15.08 -19.21 34.05
CA HIS A 59 16.14 -18.99 33.04
C HIS A 59 15.82 -18.05 31.87
N LEU A 60 15.64 -16.76 32.19
CA LEU A 60 15.88 -15.63 31.28
C LEU A 60 16.68 -14.54 32.03
N LYS A 61 17.92 -14.87 32.39
CA LYS A 61 18.95 -13.88 32.70
C LYS A 61 20.21 -14.31 31.95
N ASP A 62 20.88 -13.32 31.37
CA ASP A 62 22.15 -13.40 30.66
C ASP A 62 22.09 -13.86 29.20
N ARG A 63 21.69 -12.91 28.33
CA ARG A 63 22.24 -12.73 26.98
C ARG A 63 21.97 -11.29 26.52
N LEU A 64 22.64 -10.34 27.16
CA LEU A 64 22.85 -9.01 26.59
C LEU A 64 23.80 -9.21 25.39
N ILE A 65 23.24 -9.19 24.18
CA ILE A 65 24.03 -9.09 22.95
C ILE A 65 24.45 -7.61 22.84
N PRO A 66 25.75 -7.29 22.77
CA PRO A 66 26.19 -5.90 22.62
C PRO A 66 25.67 -5.33 21.30
N ASN A 67 24.85 -4.28 21.40
CA ASN A 67 24.71 -3.30 20.31
C ASN A 67 26.06 -2.61 20.20
N ASP A 68 26.91 -3.04 19.27
CA ASP A 68 27.97 -2.24 18.65
C ASP A 68 28.74 -3.10 17.63
N ILE A 69 28.17 -3.22 16.42
CA ILE A 69 28.99 -3.30 15.21
C ILE A 69 28.77 -1.96 14.52
N LEU A 70 29.77 -1.09 14.67
CA LEU A 70 29.85 0.23 14.07
C LEU A 70 29.75 0.12 12.55
N VAL A 71 28.53 0.24 12.03
CA VAL A 71 28.27 0.63 10.64
C VAL A 71 28.38 2.15 10.62
N GLY A 72 29.21 2.72 9.75
CA GLY A 72 29.22 4.17 9.51
C GLY A 72 27.81 4.69 9.22
N PRO A 73 27.52 6.00 9.37
CA PRO A 73 26.16 6.51 9.28
C PRO A 73 25.47 6.03 7.99
N THR A 74 24.44 5.19 8.14
CA THR A 74 23.59 4.78 7.02
C THR A 74 23.01 6.02 6.35
N LYS A 75 22.77 6.04 5.03
CA LYS A 75 22.20 7.22 4.32
C LYS A 75 20.88 7.74 4.93
N HIS A 76 20.13 6.94 5.70
CA HIS A 76 19.04 7.41 6.59
C HIS A 76 19.46 8.54 7.54
N HIS A 77 20.67 8.49 8.10
CA HIS A 77 21.27 9.57 8.90
C HIS A 77 21.52 10.84 8.07
N ILE A 78 21.74 10.73 6.76
CA ILE A 78 21.91 11.88 5.86
C ILE A 78 20.56 12.55 5.57
N MET A 79 19.46 11.78 5.47
CA MET A 79 18.12 12.36 5.32
C MET A 79 17.66 13.09 6.58
N ALA A 80 17.93 12.55 7.77
CA ALA A 80 17.69 13.25 9.03
C ALA A 80 18.53 14.56 9.13
N ALA A 81 19.76 14.56 8.59
CA ALA A 81 20.62 15.74 8.57
C ALA A 81 20.18 16.86 7.60
N THR A 82 19.24 16.58 6.69
CA THR A 82 18.66 17.57 5.76
C THR A 82 17.36 18.22 6.26
N VAL A 83 16.86 17.79 7.44
CA VAL A 83 15.65 18.36 8.03
C VAL A 83 16.03 19.58 8.88
N THR A 84 15.56 20.75 8.47
CA THR A 84 15.90 22.02 9.12
C THR A 84 14.86 22.47 10.16
N LEU A 85 13.70 21.80 10.22
CA LEU A 85 12.65 22.11 11.19
C LEU A 85 12.92 21.43 12.54
N PRO A 86 12.58 22.08 13.67
CA PRO A 86 12.64 21.46 15.00
C PRO A 86 11.75 20.22 15.10
N ASP A 87 12.20 19.22 15.86
CA ASP A 87 11.49 17.95 16.04
C ASP A 87 10.05 18.10 16.56
N GLU A 88 9.81 19.07 17.45
CA GLU A 88 8.46 19.36 17.97
C GLU A 88 7.53 19.93 16.90
N GLU A 89 8.04 20.76 15.98
CA GLU A 89 7.26 21.27 14.85
C GLU A 89 6.90 20.13 13.89
N LEU A 90 7.83 19.21 13.63
CA LEU A 90 7.58 18.02 12.82
C LEU A 90 6.53 17.10 13.45
N LYS A 91 6.57 16.91 14.77
CA LYS A 91 5.55 16.16 15.50
C LYS A 91 4.18 16.82 15.40
N GLU A 92 4.11 18.16 15.43
CA GLU A 92 2.85 18.89 15.25
C GLU A 92 2.29 18.71 13.84
N ILE A 93 3.13 18.86 12.80
CA ILE A 93 2.77 18.62 11.39
C ILE A 93 2.30 17.18 11.20
N TYR A 94 3.00 16.21 11.80
CA TYR A 94 2.67 14.79 11.76
C TYR A 94 1.32 14.49 12.42
N ALA A 95 1.08 15.03 13.61
CA ALA A 95 -0.20 14.88 14.32
C ALA A 95 -1.36 15.51 13.53
N PHE A 96 -1.11 16.68 12.92
CA PHE A 96 -2.08 17.33 12.04
C PHE A 96 -2.38 16.47 10.80
N ALA A 97 -1.37 15.92 10.13
CA ALA A 97 -1.55 15.05 8.96
C ALA A 97 -2.38 13.80 9.30
N LEU A 98 -2.12 13.17 10.45
CA LEU A 98 -2.90 12.03 10.94
C LEU A 98 -4.37 12.38 11.17
N ASP A 99 -4.65 13.54 11.76
CA ASP A 99 -6.00 14.02 11.98
C ASP A 99 -6.72 14.35 10.68
N LEU A 100 -6.00 14.99 9.75
CA LEU A 100 -6.51 15.37 8.44
C LEU A 100 -6.89 14.14 7.61
N GLY A 101 -6.04 13.11 7.60
CA GLY A 101 -6.34 11.84 6.93
C GLY A 101 -7.63 11.19 7.43
N ARG A 102 -7.87 11.19 8.75
CA ARG A 102 -9.13 10.65 9.32
C ARG A 102 -10.35 11.47 8.92
N LYS A 103 -10.27 12.80 9.02
CA LYS A 103 -11.37 13.70 8.65
C LYS A 103 -11.74 13.54 7.18
N ALA A 104 -10.75 13.50 6.31
CA ALA A 104 -10.95 13.25 4.88
C ALA A 104 -11.53 11.85 4.60
N GLY A 105 -11.02 10.81 5.27
CA GLY A 105 -11.57 9.47 5.13
C GLY A 105 -13.02 9.35 5.61
N LYS A 106 -13.47 10.16 6.56
CA LYS A 106 -14.89 10.26 6.91
C LYS A 106 -15.73 10.78 5.73
N ILE A 107 -15.26 11.79 5.02
CA ILE A 107 -15.95 12.32 3.82
C ILE A 107 -16.04 11.22 2.75
N LEU A 108 -14.98 10.43 2.56
CA LEU A 108 -15.01 9.26 1.67
C LEU A 108 -16.09 8.24 2.11
N MET A 109 -16.19 7.94 3.41
CA MET A 109 -17.21 7.00 3.91
C MET A 109 -18.63 7.53 3.78
N GLU A 110 -18.87 8.84 3.95
CA GLU A 110 -20.18 9.45 3.68
C GLU A 110 -20.58 9.28 2.21
N GLY A 111 -19.61 9.35 1.28
CA GLY A 111 -19.85 9.06 -0.13
C GLY A 111 -20.12 7.57 -0.42
N VAL A 112 -19.44 6.65 0.28
CA VAL A 112 -19.75 5.21 0.24
C VAL A 112 -21.16 4.93 0.74
N GLU A 113 -21.57 5.53 1.86
CA GLU A 113 -22.90 5.33 2.45
C GLU A 113 -24.00 5.76 1.48
N LYS A 114 -23.88 6.95 0.88
CA LYS A 114 -24.81 7.42 -0.16
C LYS A 114 -24.90 6.43 -1.33
N ARG A 115 -23.77 5.90 -1.78
CA ARG A 115 -23.73 4.92 -2.88
C ARG A 115 -24.43 3.61 -2.51
N CYS A 116 -24.25 3.12 -1.28
CA CYS A 116 -24.97 1.95 -0.76
C CYS A 116 -26.49 2.18 -0.68
N GLU A 117 -26.93 3.42 -0.46
CA GLU A 117 -28.35 3.81 -0.41
C GLU A 117 -28.98 3.98 -1.82
N GLY A 118 -28.21 3.73 -2.88
CA GLY A 118 -28.69 3.80 -4.26
C GLY A 118 -28.47 5.15 -4.94
N ASP A 119 -27.67 6.05 -4.34
CA ASP A 119 -27.07 7.15 -5.09
C ASP A 119 -26.08 6.56 -6.10
N ASN A 120 -26.12 6.99 -7.35
CA ASN A 120 -25.14 6.57 -8.34
C ASN A 120 -23.76 7.22 -8.11
N GLY A 121 -23.59 7.99 -7.03
CA GLY A 121 -22.31 8.58 -6.61
C GLY A 121 -22.01 9.92 -7.28
N GLY A 122 -23.05 10.62 -7.75
CA GLY A 122 -22.90 11.86 -8.50
C GLY A 122 -22.45 11.67 -9.96
N LYS A 123 -21.92 12.74 -10.57
CA LYS A 123 -21.32 12.66 -11.91
C LYS A 123 -19.92 12.04 -11.78
N GLU A 124 -19.68 11.00 -12.54
CA GLU A 124 -18.35 10.47 -12.81
C GLU A 124 -17.84 11.13 -14.10
N GLU A 125 -16.62 11.65 -14.08
CA GLU A 125 -15.98 12.23 -15.26
C GLU A 125 -14.76 11.37 -15.66
N GLU A 126 -14.66 11.05 -16.94
CA GLU A 126 -13.47 10.36 -17.48
C GLU A 126 -12.31 11.36 -17.61
N LYS A 127 -11.15 11.02 -17.06
CA LYS A 127 -9.89 11.76 -17.24
C LYS A 127 -9.21 11.33 -18.53
N MET A 128 -8.31 10.33 -18.49
CA MET A 128 -7.59 9.87 -19.68
C MET A 128 -8.37 8.87 -20.54
N ASN A 129 -9.18 8.01 -19.93
CA ASN A 129 -10.00 6.99 -20.59
C ASN A 129 -11.04 6.41 -19.62
N ALA A 130 -11.88 5.47 -20.07
CA ALA A 130 -12.99 4.88 -19.31
C ALA A 130 -12.60 4.17 -17.98
N VAL A 131 -11.32 3.91 -17.71
CA VAL A 131 -10.88 3.35 -16.41
C VAL A 131 -10.15 4.38 -15.53
N ASP A 132 -9.99 5.60 -16.01
CA ASP A 132 -9.39 6.72 -15.30
C ASP A 132 -10.50 7.73 -15.02
N ILE A 133 -11.13 7.57 -13.86
CA ILE A 133 -12.35 8.29 -13.48
C ILE A 133 -12.06 9.19 -12.28
N VAL A 134 -12.83 10.26 -12.15
CA VAL A 134 -12.92 11.10 -10.95
C VAL A 134 -14.36 11.19 -10.51
N THR A 135 -14.58 11.17 -9.20
CA THR A 135 -15.89 11.41 -8.61
C THR A 135 -15.94 12.81 -7.98
N GLN A 136 -17.15 13.32 -7.74
CA GLN A 136 -17.31 14.56 -6.96
C GLN A 136 -16.66 14.44 -5.57
N THR A 137 -16.61 13.23 -5.00
CA THR A 137 -15.97 12.99 -3.70
C THR A 137 -14.47 13.28 -3.73
N ASP A 138 -13.76 12.93 -4.81
CA ASP A 138 -12.33 13.24 -4.97
C ASP A 138 -12.09 14.76 -4.87
N LEU A 139 -12.91 15.55 -5.59
CA LEU A 139 -12.84 17.01 -5.61
C LEU A 139 -13.15 17.63 -4.25
N ASP A 140 -14.20 17.13 -3.58
CA ASP A 140 -14.63 17.62 -2.27
C ASP A 140 -13.56 17.35 -1.20
N VAL A 141 -12.97 16.14 -1.21
CA VAL A 141 -11.90 15.76 -0.30
C VAL A 141 -10.65 16.61 -0.55
N GLU A 142 -10.23 16.81 -1.80
CA GLU A 142 -9.07 17.64 -2.09
C GLU A 142 -9.28 19.09 -1.65
N ALA A 143 -10.45 19.66 -1.94
CA ALA A 143 -10.79 21.02 -1.55
C ALA A 143 -10.74 21.19 -0.02
N PHE A 144 -11.31 20.23 0.72
CA PHE A 144 -11.25 20.18 2.18
C PHE A 144 -9.81 20.10 2.70
N VAL A 145 -9.03 19.15 2.20
CA VAL A 145 -7.64 18.92 2.65
C VAL A 145 -6.75 20.13 2.37
N LYS A 146 -6.86 20.70 1.16
CA LYS A 146 -6.15 21.91 0.76
C LYS A 146 -6.52 23.10 1.64
N HIS A 147 -7.80 23.27 1.96
CA HIS A 147 -8.27 24.35 2.83
C HIS A 147 -7.68 24.25 4.23
N GLU A 148 -7.75 23.07 4.87
CA GLU A 148 -7.20 22.83 6.21
C GLU A 148 -5.69 23.08 6.23
N ILE A 149 -4.96 22.57 5.24
CA ILE A 149 -3.51 22.74 5.11
C ILE A 149 -3.14 24.22 4.97
N LEU A 150 -3.73 24.94 4.01
CA LEU A 150 -3.34 26.33 3.72
C LEU A 150 -3.84 27.32 4.77
N SER A 151 -4.86 26.94 5.53
CA SER A 151 -5.33 27.74 6.67
C SER A 151 -4.38 27.60 7.86
N LYS A 152 -3.84 26.40 8.12
CA LYS A 152 -2.87 26.18 9.19
C LYS A 152 -1.44 26.57 8.81
N TYR A 153 -1.05 26.34 7.56
CA TYR A 153 0.29 26.58 7.03
C TYR A 153 0.25 27.42 5.74
N PRO A 154 -0.07 28.73 5.81
CA PRO A 154 -0.29 29.56 4.62
C PRO A 154 0.93 29.73 3.69
N SER A 155 2.14 29.51 4.21
CA SER A 155 3.39 29.59 3.44
C SER A 155 3.79 28.27 2.76
N HIS A 156 3.13 27.16 3.08
CA HIS A 156 3.45 25.86 2.50
C HIS A 156 2.81 25.72 1.11
N LYS A 157 3.47 24.96 0.23
CA LYS A 157 2.93 24.59 -1.09
C LYS A 157 2.01 23.39 -0.96
N PHE A 158 1.11 23.24 -1.94
CA PHE A 158 0.20 22.11 -2.05
C PHE A 158 0.23 21.55 -3.47
N ILE A 159 0.35 20.23 -3.59
CA ILE A 159 0.25 19.46 -4.82
C ILE A 159 -0.82 18.37 -4.56
N GLY A 160 -1.93 18.43 -5.27
CA GLY A 160 -3.00 17.43 -5.22
C GLY A 160 -3.26 16.84 -6.61
N GLU A 161 -3.70 15.57 -6.68
CA GLU A 161 -4.01 14.90 -7.95
C GLU A 161 -4.97 15.73 -8.81
N GLU A 162 -6.06 16.24 -8.25
CA GLU A 162 -7.15 16.85 -9.01
C GLU A 162 -6.82 18.28 -9.44
N THR A 163 -6.22 19.08 -8.54
CA THR A 163 -5.66 20.39 -8.89
C THR A 163 -4.61 20.23 -10.00
N TYR A 164 -3.76 19.21 -9.95
CA TYR A 164 -2.73 18.99 -10.96
C TYR A 164 -3.30 18.51 -12.29
N SER A 165 -4.20 17.52 -12.25
CA SER A 165 -4.79 16.88 -13.43
C SER A 165 -5.66 17.84 -14.23
N SER A 166 -6.27 18.84 -13.58
CA SER A 166 -6.96 19.94 -14.25
C SER A 166 -6.01 20.92 -14.96
N GLY A 167 -4.72 20.90 -14.64
CA GLY A 167 -3.69 21.74 -15.27
C GLY A 167 -3.19 21.17 -16.61
N SER A 168 -2.89 22.05 -17.56
CA SER A 168 -2.36 21.64 -18.88
C SER A 168 -0.88 21.21 -18.85
N SER A 169 -0.16 21.44 -17.75
CA SER A 169 1.28 21.18 -17.63
C SER A 169 1.57 19.82 -17.00
N LYS A 170 2.43 19.03 -17.64
CA LYS A 170 2.98 17.78 -17.07
C LYS A 170 4.32 17.97 -16.35
N GLN A 171 4.67 19.19 -15.97
CA GLN A 171 5.94 19.48 -15.30
C GLN A 171 5.99 18.91 -13.88
N TYR A 172 7.18 18.49 -13.46
CA TYR A 172 7.48 18.19 -12.05
C TYR A 172 7.50 19.48 -11.22
N LEU A 173 6.78 19.49 -10.09
CA LEU A 173 6.53 20.71 -9.30
C LEU A 173 7.19 20.70 -7.91
N VAL A 174 7.73 19.56 -7.46
CA VAL A 174 8.33 19.47 -6.14
C VAL A 174 9.71 20.11 -6.16
N ASP A 175 9.90 21.13 -5.33
CA ASP A 175 11.18 21.81 -5.14
C ASP A 175 11.63 21.78 -3.68
N SER A 176 12.51 22.70 -3.28
CA SER A 176 13.03 22.72 -1.91
C SER A 176 12.03 23.23 -0.86
N SER A 177 10.92 23.83 -1.28
CA SER A 177 9.94 24.45 -0.37
C SER A 177 9.17 23.40 0.42
N PRO A 178 8.70 23.72 1.65
CA PRO A 178 7.72 22.91 2.35
C PRO A 178 6.49 22.65 1.50
N THR A 179 6.26 21.39 1.15
CA THR A 179 5.25 21.01 0.17
C THR A 179 4.44 19.83 0.67
N TRP A 180 3.11 20.00 0.70
CA TRP A 180 2.16 18.92 0.91
C TRP A 180 1.84 18.26 -0.42
N ILE A 181 1.96 16.94 -0.48
CA ILE A 181 1.61 16.13 -1.66
C ILE A 181 0.49 15.19 -1.24
N VAL A 182 -0.66 15.30 -1.90
CA VAL A 182 -1.89 14.64 -1.47
C VAL A 182 -2.54 13.90 -2.63
N ASP A 183 -2.89 12.64 -2.39
CA ASP A 183 -3.91 11.95 -3.19
C ASP A 183 -5.19 11.92 -2.35
N PRO A 184 -6.25 12.66 -2.72
CA PRO A 184 -7.50 12.67 -1.97
C PRO A 184 -8.19 11.31 -1.94
N LEU A 185 -7.97 10.46 -2.96
CA LEU A 185 -8.58 9.15 -3.12
C LEU A 185 -7.74 8.26 -4.07
N ASP A 186 -6.71 7.60 -3.53
CA ASP A 186 -6.03 6.54 -4.29
C ASP A 186 -6.95 5.31 -4.35
N GLY A 187 -7.08 4.75 -5.55
CA GLY A 187 -8.01 3.65 -5.84
C GLY A 187 -9.42 4.12 -6.16
N THR A 188 -9.61 5.20 -6.94
CA THR A 188 -10.93 5.68 -7.37
C THR A 188 -11.80 4.59 -8.00
N VAL A 189 -11.22 3.68 -8.80
CA VAL A 189 -11.95 2.51 -9.35
C VAL A 189 -12.46 1.59 -8.24
N ASN A 190 -11.64 1.33 -7.22
CA ASN A 190 -12.06 0.55 -6.07
C ASN A 190 -13.20 1.22 -5.32
N TYR A 191 -13.09 2.54 -5.10
CA TYR A 191 -14.14 3.34 -4.47
C TYR A 191 -15.46 3.28 -5.23
N THR A 192 -15.44 3.50 -6.54
CA THR A 192 -16.65 3.41 -7.40
C THR A 192 -17.31 2.04 -7.34
N HIS A 193 -16.52 0.98 -7.23
CA HIS A 193 -17.02 -0.40 -7.12
C HIS A 193 -17.22 -0.89 -5.69
N LEU A 194 -17.03 -0.02 -4.68
CA LEU A 194 -17.10 -0.38 -3.25
C LEU A 194 -16.13 -1.52 -2.86
N PHE A 195 -15.04 -1.69 -3.60
CA PHE A 195 -13.96 -2.59 -3.22
C PHE A 195 -13.14 -1.95 -2.09
N PRO A 196 -12.87 -2.64 -0.96
CA PRO A 196 -12.44 -2.01 0.29
C PRO A 196 -10.95 -1.62 0.35
N MET A 197 -10.31 -1.38 -0.79
CA MET A 197 -8.88 -1.06 -0.92
C MET A 197 -8.67 0.30 -1.60
N PHE A 198 -9.20 1.36 -0.97
CA PHE A 198 -8.91 2.74 -1.34
C PHE A 198 -8.49 3.51 -0.10
N CYS A 199 -7.77 4.63 -0.29
CA CYS A 199 -7.24 5.41 0.82
C CYS A 199 -7.05 6.88 0.45
N ILE A 200 -6.90 7.72 1.47
CA ILE A 200 -6.27 9.03 1.30
C ILE A 200 -4.77 8.91 1.57
N SER A 201 -3.95 9.54 0.71
CA SER A 201 -2.49 9.66 0.83
C SER A 201 -2.12 11.10 1.15
N ILE A 202 -1.35 11.33 2.22
CA ILE A 202 -0.85 12.66 2.61
C ILE A 202 0.64 12.54 2.91
N ALA A 203 1.46 13.26 2.16
CA ALA A 203 2.87 13.43 2.43
C ALA A 203 3.21 14.90 2.70
N PHE A 204 4.17 15.12 3.58
CA PHE A 204 4.83 16.42 3.72
C PHE A 204 6.30 16.28 3.35
N CYS A 205 6.72 17.09 2.38
CA CYS A 205 8.05 17.10 1.81
C CYS A 205 8.80 18.35 2.23
N LEU A 206 10.07 18.17 2.61
CA LEU A 206 11.05 19.25 2.75
C LEU A 206 12.23 18.94 1.83
N ASN A 207 12.75 19.95 1.12
CA ASN A 207 13.89 19.77 0.22
C ASN A 207 13.65 18.68 -0.85
N GLY A 208 12.40 18.52 -1.29
CA GLY A 208 11.97 17.47 -2.23
C GLY A 208 11.97 16.05 -1.67
N ILE A 209 12.15 15.88 -0.36
CA ILE A 209 12.19 14.58 0.32
C ILE A 209 10.92 14.41 1.16
N PRO A 210 10.14 13.32 1.00
CA PRO A 210 9.04 13.00 1.89
C PRO A 210 9.56 12.68 3.29
N ILE A 211 9.23 13.53 4.27
CA ILE A 211 9.68 13.37 5.67
C ILE A 211 8.57 12.94 6.62
N ILE A 212 7.31 13.15 6.21
CA ILE A 212 6.12 12.63 6.87
C ILE A 212 5.28 11.96 5.80
N GLY A 213 4.76 10.77 6.11
CA GLY A 213 3.77 10.07 5.30
C GLY A 213 2.62 9.59 6.16
N VAL A 214 1.40 9.78 5.68
CA VAL A 214 0.15 9.28 6.27
C VAL A 214 -0.70 8.70 5.14
N ILE A 215 -1.09 7.45 5.29
CA ILE A 215 -2.03 6.74 4.43
C ILE A 215 -3.19 6.30 5.32
N TYR A 216 -4.42 6.71 5.04
CA TYR A 216 -5.59 6.28 5.79
C TYR A 216 -6.57 5.53 4.88
N ALA A 217 -6.78 4.25 5.18
CA ALA A 217 -7.71 3.36 4.50
C ALA A 217 -9.03 3.33 5.28
N PRO A 218 -10.05 4.10 4.88
CA PRO A 218 -11.21 4.38 5.74
C PRO A 218 -12.13 3.17 5.94
N VAL A 219 -12.26 2.27 4.95
CA VAL A 219 -13.08 1.05 5.11
C VAL A 219 -12.47 0.10 6.14
N LEU A 220 -11.14 0.06 6.21
CA LEU A 220 -10.40 -0.75 7.18
C LEU A 220 -10.28 -0.04 8.54
N ASP A 221 -10.57 1.26 8.59
CA ASP A 221 -10.30 2.16 9.71
C ASP A 221 -8.85 2.09 10.23
N VAL A 222 -7.90 2.03 9.29
CA VAL A 222 -6.47 1.89 9.57
C VAL A 222 -5.69 3.04 8.95
N SER A 223 -4.79 3.64 9.73
CA SER A 223 -3.77 4.55 9.22
C SER A 223 -2.38 3.92 9.27
N TYR A 224 -1.65 3.96 8.15
CA TYR A 224 -0.21 3.72 8.10
C TYR A 224 0.50 5.06 8.07
N SER A 225 1.56 5.23 8.85
CA SER A 225 2.19 6.53 8.98
C SER A 225 3.63 6.46 9.43
N ALA A 226 4.40 7.49 9.09
CA ALA A 226 5.78 7.64 9.52
C ALA A 226 6.17 9.10 9.61
N LEU A 227 7.14 9.36 10.48
CA LEU A 227 7.89 10.59 10.59
C LEU A 227 9.36 10.19 10.60
N VAL A 228 10.18 10.83 9.75
CA VAL A 228 11.61 10.51 9.62
C VAL A 228 12.31 10.52 10.98
N GLY A 229 12.99 9.42 11.32
CA GLY A 229 13.68 9.23 12.60
C GLY A 229 12.81 8.71 13.75
N HIS A 230 11.50 8.59 13.55
CA HIS A 230 10.54 8.15 14.57
C HIS A 230 9.87 6.81 14.21
N GLY A 231 10.31 6.17 13.14
CA GLY A 231 9.81 4.88 12.68
C GLY A 231 8.44 4.93 12.02
N ALA A 232 8.01 3.77 11.54
CA ALA A 232 6.73 3.60 10.86
C ALA A 232 5.72 2.82 11.72
N TRP A 233 4.44 3.17 11.58
CA TRP A 233 3.37 2.74 12.46
C TRP A 233 2.09 2.43 11.68
N GLU A 234 1.40 1.36 12.08
CA GLU A 234 -0.01 1.15 11.83
C GLU A 234 -0.80 1.55 13.09
N ASN A 235 -1.84 2.35 12.90
CA ASN A 235 -2.82 2.66 13.93
C ASN A 235 -4.22 2.20 13.46
N ASP A 236 -4.86 1.34 14.25
CA ASP A 236 -6.26 0.90 14.12
C ASP A 236 -7.10 1.79 15.06
N HIS A 237 -8.08 2.49 14.50
CA HIS A 237 -8.97 3.37 15.26
C HIS A 237 -10.25 2.62 15.64
N LEU A 238 -10.80 2.86 16.83
CA LEU A 238 -12.15 2.38 17.10
C LEU A 238 -13.12 3.22 16.26
N GLY A 239 -13.78 2.58 15.30
CA GLY A 239 -15.06 3.07 14.79
C GLY A 239 -15.95 3.43 15.98
N VAL A 240 -16.60 4.59 15.91
CA VAL A 240 -17.59 5.02 16.90
C VAL A 240 -18.76 4.05 16.85
N GLY A 241 -18.64 2.91 17.54
CA GLY A 241 -19.77 2.06 17.83
C GLY A 241 -20.76 2.87 18.66
N ASN A 242 -22.05 2.74 18.35
CA ASN A 242 -23.21 3.32 19.04
C ASN A 242 -23.29 2.93 20.54
N GLY A 243 -22.24 3.19 21.32
CA GLY A 243 -22.23 3.13 22.77
C GLY A 243 -22.52 4.53 23.29
N VAL A 244 -23.69 4.70 23.89
CA VAL A 244 -24.09 5.90 24.62
C VAL A 244 -22.98 6.30 25.59
N ALA A 245 -22.21 7.34 25.25
CA ALA A 245 -21.26 7.95 26.16
C ALA A 245 -22.03 8.86 27.12
N SER A 246 -22.45 8.31 28.25
CA SER A 246 -22.83 9.10 29.42
C SER A 246 -21.57 9.65 30.08
N GLY A 247 -21.28 10.95 29.89
CA GLY A 247 -20.28 11.67 30.67
C GLY A 247 -19.42 12.61 29.84
N GLY A 248 -19.66 13.92 29.99
CA GLY A 248 -18.99 14.98 29.25
C GLY A 248 -17.48 15.10 29.55
N GLY A 249 -16.73 15.42 28.49
CA GLY A 249 -15.31 15.76 28.54
C GLY A 249 -14.76 15.84 27.12
N SER A 250 -14.45 17.05 26.67
CA SER A 250 -13.97 17.40 25.33
C SER A 250 -12.56 16.89 25.01
N SER A 251 -12.44 15.89 24.13
CA SER A 251 -11.42 15.79 23.08
C SER A 251 -11.81 14.63 22.13
N ALA A 252 -12.24 14.95 20.92
CA ALA A 252 -12.55 13.95 19.89
C ALA A 252 -11.26 13.40 19.24
N SER A 253 -10.28 13.00 20.07
CA SER A 253 -9.19 12.14 19.63
C SER A 253 -9.75 10.72 19.67
N GLY A 254 -10.12 10.17 18.51
CA GLY A 254 -10.63 8.80 18.41
C GLY A 254 -9.73 7.85 19.20
N ILE A 255 -10.33 7.01 20.05
CA ILE A 255 -9.57 6.10 20.89
C ILE A 255 -8.85 5.10 19.98
N LEU A 256 -7.52 5.18 19.98
CA LEU A 256 -6.65 4.23 19.30
C LEU A 256 -6.88 2.83 19.87
N LYS A 257 -7.39 1.91 19.04
CA LYS A 257 -7.58 0.51 19.43
C LYS A 257 -6.24 -0.21 19.56
N ARG A 258 -5.35 0.06 18.61
CA ARG A 258 -4.04 -0.58 18.54
C ARG A 258 -3.05 0.27 17.76
N LYS A 259 -1.86 0.46 18.33
CA LYS A 259 -0.69 1.03 17.66
C LYS A 259 0.35 -0.07 17.48
N ARG A 260 0.74 -0.36 16.24
CA ARG A 260 1.73 -1.39 15.87
C ARG A 260 2.89 -0.74 15.12
N GLN A 261 4.12 -1.05 15.53
CA GLN A 261 5.30 -0.62 14.79
C GLN A 261 5.50 -1.53 13.57
N LEU A 262 5.89 -0.96 12.44
CA LEU A 262 6.25 -1.69 11.22
C LEU A 262 7.75 -2.01 11.18
N PRO A 263 8.16 -3.11 10.50
CA PRO A 263 7.31 -4.15 9.91
C PRO A 263 6.65 -5.02 10.99
N TYR A 264 5.59 -5.77 10.64
CA TYR A 264 4.90 -6.64 11.60
C TYR A 264 5.79 -7.75 12.13
N VAL A 265 6.65 -8.33 11.27
CA VAL A 265 7.60 -9.37 11.65
C VAL A 265 9.01 -8.80 11.58
N LYS A 266 9.51 -8.35 12.73
CA LYS A 266 10.86 -7.79 12.86
C LYS A 266 11.91 -8.83 12.53
N GLY A 267 12.91 -8.44 11.74
CA GLY A 267 14.08 -9.27 11.45
C GLY A 267 13.82 -10.47 10.52
N LYS A 268 12.66 -10.56 9.86
CA LYS A 268 12.40 -11.64 8.90
C LYS A 268 13.31 -11.48 7.66
N PRO A 269 14.18 -12.46 7.33
CA PRO A 269 14.98 -12.41 6.11
C PRO A 269 14.11 -12.59 4.85
N LEU A 270 14.62 -12.22 3.67
CA LEU A 270 13.93 -12.44 2.37
C LEU A 270 14.08 -13.88 1.87
N GLY A 271 15.12 -14.59 2.34
CA GLY A 271 15.49 -15.92 1.86
C GLY A 271 16.59 -15.88 0.80
N LYS A 272 17.45 -16.89 0.81
CA LYS A 272 18.62 -16.96 -0.08
C LYS A 272 18.27 -17.13 -1.57
N GLU A 273 17.10 -17.70 -1.85
CA GLU A 273 16.61 -17.95 -3.22
C GLU A 273 15.62 -16.86 -3.69
N ALA A 274 15.41 -15.80 -2.89
CA ALA A 274 14.52 -14.70 -3.26
C ALA A 274 14.90 -14.16 -4.66
N PRO A 275 13.91 -13.94 -5.57
CA PRO A 275 12.49 -13.71 -5.27
C PRO A 275 11.64 -14.97 -5.05
N LYS A 276 12.21 -16.18 -5.13
CA LYS A 276 11.47 -17.41 -4.81
C LYS A 276 10.97 -17.36 -3.37
N GLY A 277 9.66 -17.60 -3.20
CA GLY A 277 9.00 -17.53 -1.91
C GLY A 277 8.52 -16.12 -1.50
N CYS A 278 8.88 -15.08 -2.26
CA CYS A 278 8.39 -13.73 -2.06
C CYS A 278 6.96 -13.56 -2.61
N THR A 279 6.18 -12.69 -1.98
CA THR A 279 4.94 -12.14 -2.53
C THR A 279 5.25 -10.87 -3.32
N PHE A 280 4.69 -10.77 -4.52
CA PHE A 280 4.90 -9.67 -5.45
C PHE A 280 3.59 -8.90 -5.61
N SER A 281 3.63 -7.58 -5.45
CA SER A 281 2.50 -6.70 -5.72
C SER A 281 2.76 -5.86 -6.97
N CYS A 282 1.71 -5.69 -7.76
CA CYS A 282 1.72 -4.91 -8.97
C CYS A 282 0.34 -4.37 -9.31
N GLU A 283 0.31 -3.29 -10.09
CA GLU A 283 -0.92 -2.75 -10.66
C GLU A 283 -0.85 -2.69 -12.17
N TRP A 284 -2.00 -2.81 -12.83
CA TRP A 284 -2.09 -2.76 -14.29
C TRP A 284 -1.90 -1.35 -14.85
N GLY A 285 -2.08 -0.31 -14.02
CA GLY A 285 -2.00 1.09 -14.38
C GLY A 285 -3.21 1.57 -15.21
N LYS A 286 -3.16 2.83 -15.67
CA LYS A 286 -4.26 3.49 -16.41
C LYS A 286 -4.19 3.32 -17.94
N ASP A 287 -3.05 2.87 -18.49
CA ASP A 287 -2.91 2.68 -19.95
C ASP A 287 -3.75 1.49 -20.45
N ARG A 288 -4.51 1.70 -21.51
CA ARG A 288 -5.38 0.68 -22.14
C ARG A 288 -5.06 0.47 -23.62
N ARG A 289 -3.99 1.08 -24.11
CA ARG A 289 -3.59 0.96 -25.52
C ARG A 289 -2.89 -0.39 -25.71
N ASP A 290 -3.49 -1.25 -26.54
CA ASP A 290 -2.87 -2.49 -26.96
C ASP A 290 -1.87 -2.23 -28.09
N ILE A 291 -0.69 -1.76 -27.71
CA ILE A 291 0.41 -1.44 -28.62
C ILE A 291 1.59 -2.35 -28.29
N GLU A 292 2.14 -3.01 -29.30
CA GLU A 292 3.36 -3.81 -29.17
C GLU A 292 4.51 -2.94 -28.64
N GLY A 293 5.21 -3.43 -27.60
CA GLY A 293 6.23 -2.65 -26.91
C GLY A 293 5.72 -1.46 -26.07
N GLY A 294 4.40 -1.26 -25.99
CA GLY A 294 3.79 -0.27 -25.11
C GLY A 294 3.85 -0.68 -23.63
N ASN A 295 3.72 0.30 -22.73
CA ASN A 295 3.84 0.05 -21.28
C ASN A 295 2.87 -1.01 -20.76
N LEU A 296 1.63 -1.09 -21.28
CA LEU A 296 0.69 -2.12 -20.87
C LEU A 296 1.24 -3.53 -21.16
N ARG A 297 1.74 -3.78 -22.38
CA ARG A 297 2.33 -5.08 -22.76
C ARG A 297 3.58 -5.39 -21.93
N LYS A 298 4.50 -4.43 -21.82
CA LYS A 298 5.72 -4.55 -21.00
C LYS A 298 5.43 -4.90 -19.54
N LYS A 299 4.41 -4.29 -18.94
CA LYS A 299 3.96 -4.62 -17.57
C LYS A 299 3.43 -6.05 -17.50
N ILE A 300 2.56 -6.44 -18.43
CA ILE A 300 2.01 -7.81 -18.49
C ILE A 300 3.13 -8.85 -18.61
N ASP A 301 4.07 -8.63 -19.52
CA ASP A 301 5.19 -9.54 -19.75
C ASP A 301 6.07 -9.65 -18.50
N SER A 302 6.33 -8.53 -17.83
CA SER A 302 7.02 -8.49 -16.53
C SER A 302 6.29 -9.31 -15.45
N PHE A 303 4.96 -9.19 -15.37
CA PHE A 303 4.15 -9.94 -14.40
C PHE A 303 4.18 -11.45 -14.70
N VAL A 304 4.06 -11.83 -15.97
CA VAL A 304 4.16 -13.23 -16.41
C VAL A 304 5.54 -13.80 -16.11
N ASN A 305 6.61 -13.04 -16.36
CA ASN A 305 7.99 -13.46 -16.08
C ASN A 305 8.25 -13.68 -14.59
N LEU A 306 7.65 -12.86 -13.72
CA LEU A 306 7.73 -13.03 -12.27
C LEU A 306 6.84 -14.16 -11.76
N ALA A 307 5.65 -14.34 -12.35
CA ALA A 307 4.72 -15.38 -11.95
C ALA A 307 5.16 -16.80 -12.39
N SER A 308 5.87 -16.91 -13.52
CA SER A 308 6.19 -18.19 -14.16
C SER A 308 7.60 -18.68 -13.82
N GLU A 309 7.80 -20.00 -13.74
CA GLU A 309 9.13 -20.61 -13.69
C GLU A 309 9.71 -20.72 -15.11
N ILE A 310 10.75 -19.95 -15.42
CA ILE A 310 11.48 -20.06 -16.68
C ILE A 310 12.41 -21.28 -16.61
N GLY A 311 12.14 -22.30 -17.45
CA GLY A 311 13.06 -23.43 -17.68
C GLY A 311 13.10 -24.52 -16.61
N GLY A 312 12.27 -24.44 -15.56
CA GLY A 312 12.24 -25.42 -14.47
C GLY A 312 10.91 -26.17 -14.33
N ARG A 313 10.98 -27.39 -13.78
CA ARG A 313 9.87 -28.35 -13.48
C ARG A 313 8.74 -28.48 -14.52
N GLY A 314 9.01 -28.19 -15.79
CA GLY A 314 7.99 -28.19 -16.85
C GLY A 314 6.89 -27.15 -16.63
N GLY A 315 7.21 -25.97 -16.09
CA GLY A 315 6.26 -24.88 -15.86
C GLY A 315 5.41 -25.03 -14.58
N LYS A 316 5.79 -25.93 -13.66
CA LYS A 316 5.07 -26.19 -12.40
C LYS A 316 5.54 -25.37 -11.20
N GLY A 317 6.20 -24.24 -11.44
CA GLY A 317 6.62 -23.29 -10.41
C GLY A 317 6.41 -21.85 -10.82
N GLY A 318 6.62 -20.96 -9.85
CA GLY A 318 6.70 -19.52 -10.05
C GLY A 318 7.98 -18.96 -9.47
N MET A 319 8.51 -17.91 -10.09
CA MET A 319 9.68 -17.19 -9.57
C MET A 319 9.34 -16.43 -8.29
N VAL A 320 8.10 -15.98 -8.14
CA VAL A 320 7.52 -15.51 -6.86
C VAL A 320 6.50 -16.53 -6.34
N HIS A 321 6.19 -16.48 -5.04
CA HIS A 321 5.15 -17.31 -4.43
C HIS A 321 3.75 -16.95 -4.94
N GLY A 322 3.48 -15.66 -5.12
CA GLY A 322 2.21 -15.19 -5.63
C GLY A 322 2.23 -13.73 -5.99
N VAL A 323 1.30 -13.36 -6.86
CA VAL A 323 1.09 -11.99 -7.35
C VAL A 323 -0.17 -11.40 -6.73
N ARG A 324 -0.15 -10.11 -6.39
CA ARG A 324 -1.28 -9.33 -5.86
C ARG A 324 -1.42 -8.03 -6.65
N SER A 325 -2.64 -7.52 -6.70
CA SER A 325 -3.02 -6.22 -7.25
C SER A 325 -4.21 -5.78 -6.42
N LEU A 326 -4.05 -4.70 -5.66
CA LEU A 326 -5.07 -4.18 -4.77
C LEU A 326 -5.93 -3.11 -5.44
N GLY A 327 -5.47 -2.53 -6.55
CA GLY A 327 -6.07 -1.37 -7.21
C GLY A 327 -5.67 -0.03 -6.58
N SER A 328 -4.60 -0.01 -5.77
CA SER A 328 -4.10 1.19 -5.07
C SER A 328 -2.59 1.06 -4.84
N ALA A 329 -1.81 1.90 -5.53
CA ALA A 329 -0.35 1.93 -5.41
C ALA A 329 0.11 2.38 -4.02
N THR A 330 -0.65 3.30 -3.41
CA THR A 330 -0.41 3.77 -2.04
C THR A 330 -0.56 2.63 -1.03
N MET A 331 -1.64 1.83 -1.14
CA MET A 331 -1.85 0.68 -0.26
C MET A 331 -0.81 -0.42 -0.47
N ASP A 332 -0.39 -0.66 -1.71
CA ASP A 332 0.68 -1.61 -2.02
C ASP A 332 2.01 -1.26 -1.32
N LEU A 333 2.38 0.02 -1.32
CA LEU A 333 3.55 0.50 -0.59
C LEU A 333 3.40 0.34 0.92
N ALA A 334 2.23 0.64 1.48
CA ALA A 334 1.95 0.42 2.90
C ALA A 334 2.10 -1.06 3.28
N TYR A 335 1.50 -1.97 2.49
CA TYR A 335 1.62 -3.41 2.74
C TYR A 335 3.06 -3.93 2.52
N THR A 336 3.82 -3.33 1.61
CA THR A 336 5.26 -3.62 1.47
C THR A 336 6.03 -3.19 2.72
N ALA A 337 5.74 -2.00 3.28
CA ALA A 337 6.36 -1.53 4.51
C ALA A 337 6.02 -2.40 5.73
N THR A 338 4.81 -2.96 5.78
CA THR A 338 4.41 -3.91 6.84
C THR A 338 5.14 -5.25 6.74
N GLY A 339 5.65 -5.59 5.54
CA GLY A 339 6.21 -6.89 5.20
C GLY A 339 5.19 -7.94 4.77
N ALA A 340 3.93 -7.55 4.54
CA ALA A 340 2.89 -8.40 3.97
C ALA A 340 3.13 -8.66 2.48
N PHE A 341 3.64 -7.66 1.76
CA PHE A 341 4.26 -7.83 0.44
C PHE A 341 5.78 -7.82 0.58
N ASP A 342 6.47 -8.68 -0.16
CA ASP A 342 7.93 -8.70 -0.16
C ASP A 342 8.51 -7.72 -1.20
N ILE A 343 7.83 -7.60 -2.34
CA ILE A 343 8.23 -6.82 -3.52
C ILE A 343 7.01 -6.06 -4.03
N TRP A 344 7.16 -4.77 -4.32
CA TRP A 344 6.22 -4.00 -5.15
C TRP A 344 6.99 -3.37 -6.31
N TRP A 345 6.46 -3.52 -7.52
CA TRP A 345 7.06 -2.95 -8.74
C TRP A 345 5.98 -2.30 -9.57
N GLU A 346 6.17 -1.03 -9.90
CA GLU A 346 5.22 -0.28 -10.68
C GLU A 346 5.86 0.87 -11.46
N GLY A 347 5.31 1.14 -12.64
CA GLY A 347 5.55 2.37 -13.36
C GLY A 347 4.23 3.05 -13.72
N GLY A 348 4.29 4.38 -13.78
CA GLY A 348 3.19 5.27 -14.11
C GLY A 348 2.66 6.09 -12.93
N CYS A 349 2.98 5.73 -11.69
CA CYS A 349 2.53 6.45 -10.51
C CYS A 349 3.06 7.89 -10.47
N TRP A 350 2.27 8.79 -9.94
CA TRP A 350 2.62 10.18 -9.64
C TRP A 350 3.12 10.33 -8.22
N GLU A 351 3.53 11.53 -7.83
CA GLU A 351 4.10 11.78 -6.50
C GLU A 351 3.09 11.55 -5.37
N TRP A 352 1.82 11.86 -5.61
CA TRP A 352 0.76 11.71 -4.62
C TRP A 352 0.47 10.23 -4.31
N ASP A 353 0.60 9.35 -5.30
CA ASP A 353 0.47 7.89 -5.13
C ASP A 353 1.57 7.28 -4.23
N VAL A 354 2.78 7.87 -4.20
CA VAL A 354 3.97 7.21 -3.64
C VAL A 354 4.66 7.95 -2.50
N ALA A 355 4.52 9.27 -2.40
CA ALA A 355 5.34 10.06 -1.47
C ALA A 355 5.16 9.64 0.00
N ALA A 356 3.90 9.41 0.42
CA ALA A 356 3.60 8.95 1.77
C ALA A 356 4.16 7.53 2.00
N GLY A 357 3.92 6.63 1.05
CA GLY A 357 4.40 5.25 1.08
C GLY A 357 5.93 5.12 1.11
N ILE A 358 6.65 5.98 0.37
CA ILE A 358 8.12 6.05 0.38
C ILE A 358 8.63 6.37 1.79
N CYS A 359 8.06 7.38 2.46
CA CYS A 359 8.44 7.73 3.83
C CYS A 359 8.21 6.55 4.78
N ILE A 360 7.01 5.95 4.72
CA ILE A 360 6.61 4.81 5.55
C ILE A 360 7.54 3.61 5.34
N LEU A 361 7.82 3.25 4.09
CA LEU A 361 8.70 2.14 3.75
C LEU A 361 10.13 2.38 4.23
N ARG A 362 10.66 3.59 4.05
CA ARG A 362 12.01 3.95 4.52
C ARG A 362 12.12 3.83 6.03
N GLU A 363 11.16 4.38 6.77
CA GLU A 363 11.14 4.33 8.24
C GLU A 363 10.87 2.91 8.79
N ALA A 364 10.23 2.04 8.01
CA ALA A 364 10.14 0.62 8.32
C ALA A 364 11.45 -0.14 8.07
N GLY A 365 12.42 0.45 7.35
CA GLY A 365 13.70 -0.18 6.98
C GLY A 365 13.71 -0.85 5.60
N GLY A 366 12.74 -0.51 4.74
CA GLY A 366 12.65 -0.98 3.36
C GLY A 366 13.68 -0.34 2.43
N LEU A 367 13.72 -0.84 1.18
CA LEU A 367 14.47 -0.27 0.08
C LEU A 367 13.50 0.16 -1.00
N ILE A 368 13.68 1.34 -1.58
CA ILE A 368 12.96 1.76 -2.79
C ILE A 368 13.91 2.39 -3.79
N THR A 369 13.79 1.98 -5.05
CA THR A 369 14.64 2.39 -6.18
C THR A 369 13.78 2.49 -7.45
N THR A 370 14.40 2.66 -8.60
CA THR A 370 13.72 2.72 -9.91
C THR A 370 13.21 1.35 -10.35
N ALA A 371 12.04 1.34 -11.00
CA ALA A 371 11.48 0.14 -11.64
C ALA A 371 12.38 -0.42 -12.74
N ASN A 372 13.05 0.46 -13.50
CA ASN A 372 13.82 0.06 -14.66
C ASN A 372 15.24 -0.39 -14.29
N PRO A 373 15.76 -1.44 -14.93
CA PRO A 373 17.16 -1.83 -14.78
C PRO A 373 18.12 -0.73 -15.27
N PRO A 374 19.31 -0.59 -14.65
CA PRO A 374 20.41 0.18 -15.24
C PRO A 374 21.02 -0.59 -16.42
N SER A 375 22.02 0.01 -17.10
CA SER A 375 22.72 -0.61 -18.22
C SER A 375 23.31 -1.98 -17.88
N ASN A 376 23.92 -2.12 -16.70
CA ASN A 376 24.34 -3.42 -16.16
C ASN A 376 23.70 -3.71 -14.80
N PRO A 377 22.59 -4.49 -14.77
CA PRO A 377 21.87 -4.83 -13.55
C PRO A 377 22.66 -5.62 -12.50
N GLU A 378 23.80 -6.22 -12.86
CA GLU A 378 24.62 -7.01 -11.93
C GLU A 378 25.58 -6.13 -11.12
N THR A 379 26.15 -5.10 -11.76
CA THR A 379 27.27 -4.34 -11.18
C THR A 379 26.95 -2.88 -10.94
N ASP A 380 26.03 -2.29 -11.71
CA ASP A 380 25.76 -0.86 -11.60
C ASP A 380 25.13 -0.54 -10.23
N PRO A 381 25.38 0.67 -9.70
CA PRO A 381 24.82 1.09 -8.41
C PRO A 381 23.29 1.04 -8.40
N ILE A 382 22.73 0.64 -7.26
CA ILE A 382 21.30 0.80 -6.99
C ILE A 382 21.10 2.23 -6.48
N GLU A 383 20.52 3.08 -7.32
CA GLU A 383 20.25 4.47 -6.97
C GLU A 383 19.03 4.60 -6.06
N GLU A 384 19.00 5.67 -5.28
CA GLU A 384 17.80 6.04 -4.53
C GLU A 384 16.67 6.41 -5.49
N VAL A 385 15.43 6.13 -5.08
CA VAL A 385 14.27 6.57 -5.83
C VAL A 385 14.27 8.10 -6.00
N LYS A 386 14.02 8.54 -7.22
CA LYS A 386 13.74 9.94 -7.56
C LYS A 386 12.23 10.15 -7.58
N LEU A 387 11.72 10.96 -6.65
CA LEU A 387 10.31 11.33 -6.66
C LEU A 387 9.96 12.00 -8.00
N GLY A 388 8.90 11.55 -8.64
CA GLY A 388 8.49 12.01 -9.97
C GLY A 388 9.10 11.28 -11.16
N SER A 389 10.00 10.31 -10.93
CA SER A 389 10.48 9.40 -11.98
C SER A 389 9.36 8.60 -12.65
N ARG A 390 8.25 8.40 -11.93
CA ARG A 390 7.14 7.51 -12.30
C ARG A 390 7.56 6.05 -12.46
N LEU A 391 8.68 5.66 -11.86
CA LEU A 391 9.29 4.33 -11.95
C LEU A 391 9.75 3.90 -10.56
N TYR A 392 9.11 2.87 -10.00
CA TYR A 392 9.28 2.49 -8.60
C TYR A 392 9.41 0.98 -8.40
N LEU A 393 10.41 0.58 -7.62
CA LEU A 393 10.62 -0.78 -7.13
C LEU A 393 10.90 -0.72 -5.63
N ALA A 394 10.00 -1.27 -4.83
CA ALA A 394 10.13 -1.38 -3.39
C ALA A 394 10.38 -2.82 -2.95
N ILE A 395 11.29 -2.99 -2.01
CA ILE A 395 11.53 -4.23 -1.27
C ILE A 395 11.26 -3.96 0.20
N ARG A 396 10.51 -4.86 0.84
CA ARG A 396 10.18 -4.75 2.26
C ARG A 396 11.41 -4.70 3.17
N PRO A 397 11.25 -4.30 4.44
CA PRO A 397 12.32 -4.43 5.44
C PRO A 397 12.78 -5.89 5.60
N ALA A 398 14.10 -6.11 5.72
CA ALA A 398 14.68 -7.44 5.87
C ALA A 398 15.65 -7.51 7.06
N GLY A 399 15.60 -8.60 7.83
CA GLY A 399 16.57 -8.88 8.88
C GLY A 399 17.87 -9.48 8.35
N ALA A 400 18.97 -9.26 9.08
CA ALA A 400 20.25 -9.87 8.76
C ALA A 400 20.23 -11.40 8.95
N THR A 401 21.08 -12.07 8.19
CA THR A 401 21.42 -13.49 8.35
C THR A 401 22.89 -13.62 8.78
N ALA A 402 23.39 -14.84 8.94
CA ALA A 402 24.81 -15.07 9.23
C ALA A 402 25.76 -14.59 8.12
N THR A 403 25.26 -14.44 6.88
CA THR A 403 26.10 -14.16 5.69
C THR A 403 25.73 -12.87 4.96
N GLU A 404 24.51 -12.37 5.14
CA GLU A 404 24.03 -11.15 4.46
C GLU A 404 23.35 -10.22 5.46
N THR A 405 23.68 -8.93 5.39
CA THR A 405 22.87 -7.87 6.01
C THR A 405 21.47 -7.82 5.39
N GLY A 406 20.53 -7.14 6.05
CA GLY A 406 19.20 -6.88 5.47
C GLY A 406 19.27 -6.10 4.16
N ARG A 407 20.14 -5.09 4.08
CA ARG A 407 20.35 -4.28 2.88
C ARG A 407 20.91 -5.09 1.71
N GLN A 408 21.91 -5.94 1.95
CA GLN A 408 22.46 -6.83 0.91
C GLN A 408 21.39 -7.78 0.35
N GLN A 409 20.51 -8.31 1.19
CA GLN A 409 19.38 -9.12 0.73
C GLN A 409 18.41 -8.31 -0.14
N GLN A 410 18.06 -7.08 0.27
CA GLN A 410 17.18 -6.20 -0.52
C GLN A 410 17.79 -5.89 -1.89
N GLU A 411 19.07 -5.51 -1.92
CA GLU A 411 19.80 -5.20 -3.15
C GLU A 411 19.89 -6.42 -4.09
N ARG A 412 20.13 -7.61 -3.55
CA ARG A 412 20.09 -8.85 -4.33
C ARG A 412 18.72 -9.07 -4.95
N VAL A 413 17.63 -8.89 -4.19
CA VAL A 413 16.27 -9.05 -4.73
C VAL A 413 15.96 -8.01 -5.80
N VAL A 414 16.38 -6.76 -5.64
CA VAL A 414 16.27 -5.72 -6.70
C VAL A 414 16.89 -6.21 -8.01
N ARG A 415 18.14 -6.70 -7.95
CA ARG A 415 18.83 -7.19 -9.15
C ARG A 415 18.12 -8.36 -9.79
N GLU A 416 17.58 -9.28 -8.99
CA GLU A 416 16.78 -10.38 -9.52
C GLU A 416 15.46 -9.91 -10.15
N VAL A 417 14.79 -8.90 -9.60
CA VAL A 417 13.60 -8.32 -10.24
C VAL A 417 13.97 -7.68 -11.58
N TRP A 418 15.03 -6.87 -11.61
CA TRP A 418 15.52 -6.21 -12.83
C TRP A 418 15.89 -7.15 -13.98
N LYS A 419 16.32 -8.38 -13.69
CA LYS A 419 16.60 -9.40 -14.73
C LYS A 419 15.33 -9.91 -15.43
N ARG A 420 14.14 -9.62 -14.89
CA ARG A 420 12.88 -10.27 -15.28
C ARG A 420 11.79 -9.30 -15.70
N VAL A 421 11.95 -8.02 -15.38
CA VAL A 421 11.03 -6.96 -15.78
C VAL A 421 11.50 -6.30 -17.07
N GLU A 422 10.56 -5.81 -17.84
CA GLU A 422 10.83 -4.99 -19.01
C GLU A 422 10.96 -3.52 -18.63
N ALA A 423 11.82 -2.79 -19.35
CA ALA A 423 11.99 -1.36 -19.13
C ALA A 423 10.76 -0.57 -19.63
N LEU A 424 10.11 0.12 -18.70
CA LEU A 424 8.95 0.96 -18.95
C LEU A 424 9.36 2.34 -19.48
N ASP A 425 8.52 2.90 -20.35
CA ASP A 425 8.69 4.24 -20.92
C ASP A 425 7.77 5.24 -20.22
N TYR A 426 8.23 5.78 -19.09
CA TYR A 426 7.60 6.90 -18.42
C TYR A 426 8.61 8.05 -18.35
N THR A 427 8.51 8.97 -19.29
CA THR A 427 9.29 10.22 -19.29
C THR A 427 8.45 11.38 -18.79
N ARG A 428 9.06 12.27 -18.02
CA ARG A 428 8.42 13.49 -17.53
C ARG A 428 9.40 14.68 -17.55
N PRO A 429 9.05 15.79 -18.19
CA PRO A 429 9.88 16.99 -18.15
C PRO A 429 10.08 17.53 -16.73
N GLY A 430 11.34 17.82 -16.39
CA GLY A 430 11.74 18.40 -15.10
C GLY A 430 11.85 17.41 -13.94
N ALA A 431 11.47 16.14 -14.16
CA ALA A 431 11.50 15.10 -13.15
C ALA A 431 12.82 14.35 -13.10
#